data_AF-A0A8D8HTG1-F1
#
_entry.id   AF-A0A8D8HTG1-F1
#
_cell.length_a   1.000
_cell.length_b   1.000
_cell.length_c   1.000
_cell.angle_alpha   90.00
_cell.angle_beta   90.00
_cell.angle_gamma   90.00
#
_symmetry.space_group_name_H-M   'P 1'
#
loop_
_entity.id
_entity.type
_entity.pdbx_description
1 polymer ?
#
loop_
_entity_poly.entity_id
_entity_poly.type
_entity_poly.pdbx_seq_one_letter_code
_entity_poly.pdbx_strand_id
1 'polypeptide(L)'
;MLPGYEILSLVAQVKKLVLEATKHFPDMKIDGVRNVWILKPGNRCRGLGIQIFNDDRKLLEFVDANPDQKYVAQKYIEKPLLIHSTKFDIRQYFLVTFTGNNLRVWMFRDCYLRFSSREFNLDDYNESIHLTNYS
;
A
#
# COMPACT_ATOMS: atom_id res chain seq x y z
N MET A 1 -20.23 5.44 32.60
CA MET A 1 -19.57 4.26 32.01
C MET A 1 -20.67 3.40 31.42
N LEU A 2 -20.65 3.08 30.13
CA LEU A 2 -21.71 2.25 29.51
C LEU A 2 -21.71 0.86 30.16
N PRO A 3 -22.87 0.27 30.49
CA PRO A 3 -22.96 -1.10 30.98
C PRO A 3 -22.26 -2.09 30.04
N GLY A 4 -21.62 -3.12 30.59
CA GLY A 4 -20.88 -4.12 29.79
C GLY A 4 -21.72 -4.81 28.71
N TYR A 5 -23.04 -4.95 28.92
CA TYR A 5 -23.97 -5.51 27.94
C TYR A 5 -24.15 -4.61 26.70
N GLU A 6 -24.16 -3.28 26.90
CA GLU A 6 -24.27 -2.32 25.78
C GLU A 6 -23.00 -2.32 24.92
N ILE A 7 -21.83 -2.47 25.55
CA ILE A 7 -20.54 -2.59 24.84
C ILE A 7 -20.53 -3.85 23.96
N LEU A 8 -20.97 -5.00 24.49
CA LEU A 8 -21.01 -6.26 23.71
C LEU A 8 -21.98 -6.17 22.53
N SER A 9 -23.14 -5.55 22.74
CA SER A 9 -24.11 -5.30 21.68
C SER A 9 -23.53 -4.41 20.57
N LEU A 10 -22.87 -3.31 20.94
CA LEU A 10 -22.21 -2.41 20.00
C LEU A 10 -21.11 -3.12 19.21
N VAL A 11 -20.25 -3.91 19.88
CA VAL A 11 -19.21 -4.69 19.21
C VAL A 11 -19.80 -5.67 18.19
N ALA A 12 -20.92 -6.33 18.52
CA ALA A 12 -21.59 -7.24 17.59
C ALA A 12 -22.13 -6.50 16.36
N GLN A 13 -22.74 -5.33 16.55
CA GLN A 13 -23.24 -4.49 15.46
C GLN A 13 -22.11 -4.01 14.54
N VAL A 14 -21.00 -3.51 15.12
CA VAL A 14 -19.82 -3.07 14.35
C VAL A 14 -19.22 -4.23 13.57
N LYS A 15 -19.05 -5.41 14.18
CA LYS A 15 -18.54 -6.60 13.47
C LYS A 15 -19.41 -6.97 12.28
N LYS A 16 -20.74 -6.93 12.44
CA LYS A 16 -21.68 -7.20 11.34
C LYS A 16 -21.53 -6.18 10.22
N LEU A 17 -21.47 -4.90 10.55
CA LEU A 17 -21.28 -3.81 9.58
C LEU A 17 -19.96 -3.93 8.82
N VAL A 18 -18.86 -4.21 9.53
CA VAL A 18 -17.54 -4.42 8.89
C VAL A 18 -17.58 -5.62 7.96
N LEU A 19 -18.19 -6.75 8.37
CA LEU A 19 -18.30 -7.93 7.51
C LEU A 19 -19.10 -7.64 6.23
N GLU A 20 -20.22 -6.94 6.34
CA GLU A 20 -20.99 -6.51 5.16
C GLU A 20 -20.17 -5.55 4.28
N ALA A 21 -19.49 -4.57 4.87
CA ALA A 21 -18.63 -3.63 4.14
C ALA A 21 -17.52 -4.36 3.36
N THR A 22 -16.86 -5.37 3.95
CA THR A 22 -15.79 -6.11 3.26
C THR A 22 -16.24 -6.85 2.00
N LYS A 23 -17.55 -7.09 1.81
CA LYS A 23 -18.09 -7.65 0.56
C LYS A 23 -18.08 -6.63 -0.58
N HIS A 24 -18.19 -5.35 -0.24
CA HIS A 24 -18.21 -4.23 -1.20
C HIS A 24 -16.85 -3.55 -1.35
N PHE A 25 -15.99 -3.65 -0.33
CA PHE A 25 -14.66 -3.03 -0.30
C PHE A 25 -13.59 -4.12 -0.10
N PRO A 26 -13.15 -4.80 -1.17
CA PRO A 26 -12.22 -5.92 -1.07
C PRO A 26 -10.87 -5.53 -0.47
N ASP A 27 -10.45 -4.28 -0.68
CA ASP A 27 -9.16 -3.75 -0.21
C ASP A 27 -9.12 -3.48 1.30
N MET A 28 -10.27 -3.49 2.02
CA MET A 28 -10.29 -3.36 3.49
C MET A 28 -9.42 -4.39 4.22
N LYS A 29 -9.18 -5.55 3.58
CA LYS A 29 -8.29 -6.59 4.14
C LYS A 29 -6.83 -6.15 4.19
N ILE A 30 -6.40 -5.31 3.25
CA ILE A 30 -5.01 -4.87 3.08
C ILE A 30 -4.79 -3.42 3.56
N ASP A 31 -5.84 -2.60 3.57
CA ASP A 31 -5.76 -1.17 3.88
C ASP A 31 -5.43 -0.85 5.34
N GLY A 32 -5.72 -1.76 6.27
CA GLY A 32 -5.53 -1.51 7.70
C GLY A 32 -6.47 -0.44 8.25
N VAL A 33 -6.02 0.31 9.26
CA VAL A 33 -6.83 1.33 9.97
C VAL A 33 -6.04 2.58 10.33
N ARG A 34 -4.73 2.61 10.04
CA ARG A 34 -3.86 3.75 10.38
C ARG A 34 -3.91 4.87 9.35
N ASN A 35 -4.74 4.74 8.31
CA ASN A 35 -4.91 5.72 7.24
C ASN A 35 -3.57 6.10 6.58
N VAL A 36 -2.75 5.09 6.28
CA VAL A 36 -1.42 5.32 5.69
C VAL A 36 -1.53 5.50 4.18
N TRP A 37 -0.81 6.48 3.66
CA TRP A 37 -0.71 6.88 2.26
C TRP A 37 0.76 6.92 1.83
N ILE A 38 1.05 6.47 0.62
CA ILE A 38 2.35 6.59 -0.03
C ILE A 38 2.27 7.63 -1.13
N LEU A 39 3.07 8.68 -1.00
CA LEU A 39 3.17 9.78 -1.95
C LEU A 39 4.33 9.51 -2.90
N LYS A 40 4.04 9.44 -4.20
CA LYS A 40 5.00 9.09 -5.26
C LYS A 40 5.18 10.27 -6.20
N PRO A 41 6.41 10.81 -6.38
CA PRO A 41 6.67 11.86 -7.35
C PRO A 41 6.55 11.34 -8.79
N GLY A 42 5.95 12.11 -9.70
CA GLY A 42 5.62 11.67 -11.05
C GLY A 42 6.82 11.35 -11.97
N ASN A 43 7.98 11.97 -11.74
CA ASN A 43 9.14 11.92 -12.65
C ASN A 43 10.40 11.32 -12.00
N ARG A 44 10.27 10.42 -11.01
CA ARG A 44 11.43 9.76 -10.37
C ARG A 44 11.30 8.24 -10.38
N CYS A 45 12.44 7.56 -10.29
CA CYS A 45 12.54 6.10 -10.24
C CYS A 45 13.37 5.64 -9.02
N ARG A 46 13.46 4.33 -8.80
CA ARG A 46 14.25 3.68 -7.73
C ARG A 46 13.85 4.06 -6.29
N GLY A 47 12.65 4.59 -6.10
CA GLY A 47 12.15 4.98 -4.77
C GLY A 47 12.55 6.39 -4.33
N LEU A 48 13.31 7.12 -5.15
CA LEU A 48 13.78 8.47 -4.80
C LEU A 48 12.62 9.45 -4.61
N GLY A 49 12.56 10.03 -3.42
CA GLY A 49 11.55 11.04 -3.06
C GLY A 49 10.17 10.46 -2.76
N ILE A 50 10.04 9.14 -2.58
CA ILE A 50 8.82 8.56 -2.04
C ILE A 50 8.70 8.96 -0.57
N GLN A 51 7.50 9.35 -0.16
CA GLN A 51 7.20 9.68 1.24
C GLN A 51 5.98 8.87 1.69
N ILE A 52 5.92 8.55 2.98
CA ILE A 52 4.77 7.85 3.58
C ILE A 52 4.20 8.74 4.67
N PHE A 53 2.89 8.92 4.65
CA PHE A 53 2.14 9.75 5.60
C PHE A 53 0.99 8.95 6.18
N ASN A 54 0.67 9.21 7.45
CA ASN A 54 -0.55 8.74 8.11
C ASN A 54 -1.43 9.90 8.61
N ASP A 55 -1.08 11.11 8.18
CA ASP A 55 -1.75 12.37 8.47
C ASP A 55 -1.96 13.07 7.13
N ASP A 56 -3.21 13.22 6.74
CA ASP A 56 -3.63 13.82 5.48
C ASP A 56 -3.27 15.30 5.40
N ARG A 57 -3.28 16.02 6.52
CA ARG A 57 -2.90 17.44 6.55
C ARG A 57 -1.43 17.61 6.25
N LYS A 58 -0.57 16.81 6.89
CA LYS A 58 0.88 16.84 6.62
C LYS A 58 1.21 16.45 5.19
N LEU A 59 0.46 15.49 4.62
CA LEU A 59 0.60 15.14 3.21
C LEU A 59 0.27 16.33 2.32
N LEU A 60 -0.85 17.02 2.56
CA LEU A 60 -1.26 18.19 1.78
C LEU A 60 -0.28 19.36 1.94
N GLU A 61 0.15 19.67 3.16
CA GLU A 61 1.19 20.69 3.43
C GLU A 61 2.49 20.38 2.67
N PHE A 62 2.91 19.12 2.61
CA PHE A 62 4.09 18.71 1.85
C PHE A 62 3.91 18.94 0.35
N VAL A 63 2.73 18.65 -0.19
CA VAL A 63 2.41 18.89 -1.61
C VAL A 63 2.39 20.38 -1.91
N ASP A 64 1.73 21.18 -1.09
CA ASP A 64 1.60 22.64 -1.26
C ASP A 64 2.95 23.36 -1.13
N ALA A 65 3.85 22.85 -0.30
CA ALA A 65 5.23 23.34 -0.20
C ALA A 65 6.10 23.03 -1.45
N ASN A 66 5.64 22.15 -2.34
CA ASN A 66 6.36 21.72 -3.54
C ASN A 66 5.49 21.88 -4.81
N PRO A 67 5.04 23.10 -5.14
CA PRO A 67 4.00 23.34 -6.14
C PRO A 67 4.39 22.94 -7.58
N ASP A 68 5.69 22.95 -7.89
CA ASP A 68 6.21 22.55 -9.21
C ASP A 68 6.33 21.03 -9.38
N GLN A 69 6.18 20.26 -8.30
CA GLN A 69 6.31 18.81 -8.31
C GLN A 69 4.94 18.13 -8.32
N LYS A 70 4.72 17.27 -9.31
CA LYS A 70 3.51 16.44 -9.37
C LYS A 70 3.69 15.16 -8.58
N TYR A 71 2.63 14.75 -7.89
CA TYR A 71 2.59 13.54 -7.08
C TYR A 71 1.35 12.69 -7.37
N VAL A 72 1.46 11.40 -7.07
CA VAL A 72 0.32 10.50 -6.89
C VAL A 72 0.27 10.09 -5.43
N ALA A 73 -0.82 10.41 -4.75
CA ALA A 73 -1.13 9.83 -3.44
C ALA A 73 -1.86 8.50 -3.66
N GLN A 74 -1.32 7.43 -3.10
CA GLN A 74 -1.91 6.09 -3.19
C GLN A 74 -2.10 5.52 -1.78
N LYS A 75 -3.24 4.87 -1.52
CA LYS A 75 -3.46 4.17 -0.26
C LYS A 75 -2.35 3.14 -0.04
N TYR A 76 -1.70 3.21 1.11
CA TYR A 76 -0.65 2.27 1.45
C TYR A 76 -1.25 0.93 1.91
N ILE A 77 -0.66 -0.16 1.45
CA ILE A 77 -0.97 -1.52 1.90
C ILE A 77 -0.36 -1.71 3.30
N GLU A 78 -1.19 -1.55 4.33
CA GLU A 78 -0.79 -1.66 5.74
C GLU A 78 -0.64 -3.10 6.21
N LYS A 79 -1.33 -4.04 5.56
CA LYS A 79 -1.27 -5.48 5.88
C LYS A 79 -0.72 -6.28 4.68
N PRO A 80 0.54 -6.06 4.28
CA PRO A 80 1.15 -6.85 3.21
C PRO A 80 1.34 -8.30 3.67
N LEU A 81 1.42 -9.22 2.71
CA LEU A 81 1.98 -10.53 2.99
C LEU A 81 3.46 -10.39 3.36
N LEU A 82 3.87 -11.07 4.43
CA LEU A 82 5.23 -11.06 4.93
C LEU A 82 5.84 -12.46 4.83
N ILE A 83 7.12 -12.53 4.52
CA ILE A 83 7.94 -13.74 4.64
C ILE A 83 9.04 -13.43 5.65
N HIS A 84 9.13 -14.21 6.73
CA HIS A 84 10.02 -13.93 7.86
C HIS A 84 9.90 -12.47 8.34
N SER A 85 8.65 -12.02 8.58
CA SER A 85 8.33 -10.65 9.02
C SER A 85 8.80 -9.52 8.10
N THR A 86 9.26 -9.83 6.90
CA THR A 86 9.87 -8.87 5.98
C THR A 86 8.97 -8.64 4.78
N LYS A 87 8.81 -7.37 4.40
CA LYS A 87 7.99 -6.98 3.24
C LYS A 87 8.73 -7.34 1.95
N PHE A 88 7.98 -7.72 0.93
CA PHE A 88 8.53 -7.95 -0.40
C PHE A 88 7.59 -7.50 -1.51
N ASP A 89 8.13 -7.37 -2.72
CA ASP A 89 7.34 -7.31 -3.95
C ASP A 89 7.80 -8.40 -4.94
N ILE A 90 6.96 -8.68 -5.93
CA ILE A 90 7.24 -9.65 -6.99
C ILE A 90 7.63 -8.88 -8.25
N ARG A 91 8.82 -9.15 -8.79
CA ARG A 91 9.19 -8.71 -10.14
C ARG A 91 8.77 -9.76 -11.16
N GLN A 92 7.65 -9.50 -11.81
CA GLN A 92 7.15 -10.29 -12.94
C GLN A 92 7.49 -9.61 -14.27
N TYR A 93 7.92 -10.42 -15.24
CA TYR A 93 8.20 -9.95 -16.59
C TYR A 93 7.06 -10.28 -17.56
N PHE A 94 6.75 -9.32 -18.43
CA PHE A 94 5.80 -9.48 -19.54
C PHE A 94 6.41 -8.95 -20.84
N LEU A 95 6.14 -9.60 -21.96
CA LEU A 95 6.42 -9.12 -23.31
C LEU A 95 5.09 -8.77 -23.99
N VAL A 96 4.98 -7.56 -24.52
CA VAL A 96 3.81 -7.12 -25.28
C VAL A 96 4.16 -7.09 -26.76
N THR A 97 3.38 -7.79 -27.58
CA THR A 97 3.54 -7.80 -29.03
C THR A 97 2.26 -7.38 -29.70
N PHE A 98 2.35 -6.57 -30.76
CA PHE A 98 1.21 -6.19 -31.60
C PHE A 98 1.50 -6.61 -33.04
N THR A 99 0.71 -7.53 -33.58
CA THR A 99 0.91 -8.06 -34.93
C THR A 99 -0.43 -8.31 -35.60
N GLY A 100 -0.62 -7.75 -36.80
CA GLY A 100 -1.86 -7.91 -37.57
C GLY A 100 -3.10 -7.48 -36.77
N ASN A 101 -3.05 -6.32 -36.11
CA ASN A 101 -4.11 -5.79 -35.23
C ASN A 101 -4.47 -6.65 -34.01
N ASN A 102 -3.61 -7.60 -33.62
CA ASN A 102 -3.79 -8.39 -32.41
C ASN A 102 -2.76 -8.01 -31.35
N LEU A 103 -3.24 -7.55 -30.19
CA LEU A 103 -2.43 -7.33 -29.00
C LEU A 103 -2.26 -8.67 -28.25
N ARG A 104 -1.02 -9.06 -27.99
CA ARG A 104 -0.70 -10.23 -27.16
C ARG A 104 0.22 -9.82 -26.02
N VAL A 105 -0.06 -10.34 -24.83
CA VAL A 105 0.75 -10.18 -23.62
C VAL A 105 1.26 -11.55 -23.20
N TRP A 106 2.58 -11.72 -23.24
CA TRP A 106 3.27 -12.95 -22.86
C TRP A 106 3.84 -12.79 -21.45
N MET A 107 3.44 -13.64 -20.51
CA MET A 107 4.00 -13.64 -19.16
C MET A 107 5.19 -14.60 -19.10
N PHE A 108 6.36 -14.11 -18.70
CA PHE A 108 7.51 -14.97 -18.46
C PHE A 108 7.24 -15.88 -17.27
N ARG A 109 7.65 -17.15 -17.32
CA ARG A 109 7.28 -18.13 -16.29
C ARG A 109 7.95 -17.86 -14.95
N ASP A 110 9.17 -17.36 -14.98
CA ASP A 110 9.94 -17.11 -13.77
C ASP A 110 9.77 -15.65 -13.31
N CYS A 111 9.75 -15.47 -12.00
CA CYS A 111 9.76 -14.18 -11.34
C CYS A 111 10.76 -14.24 -10.17
N TYR A 112 11.08 -13.10 -9.57
CA TYR A 112 11.85 -13.07 -8.34
C TYR A 112 11.25 -12.11 -7.33
N LEU A 113 11.51 -12.38 -6.05
CA LEU A 113 11.08 -11.56 -4.94
C LEU A 113 12.14 -10.51 -4.63
N ARG A 114 11.68 -9.31 -4.25
CA ARG A 114 12.54 -8.22 -3.80
C ARG A 114 12.12 -7.86 -2.39
N PHE A 115 13.00 -8.08 -1.44
CA PHE A 115 12.73 -7.87 -0.02
C PHE A 115 13.13 -6.45 0.40
N SER A 116 12.45 -5.91 1.41
CA SER A 116 12.94 -4.77 2.18
C SER A 116 14.13 -5.22 3.04
N SER A 117 14.94 -4.27 3.53
CA SER A 117 16.15 -4.58 4.29
C SER A 117 15.91 -4.73 5.80
N ARG A 118 14.72 -4.36 6.29
CA ARG A 118 14.30 -4.48 7.69
C ARG A 118 12.90 -5.10 7.80
N GLU A 119 12.62 -5.64 8.99
CA GLU A 119 11.31 -6.19 9.35
C GLU A 119 10.22 -5.12 9.28
N PHE A 120 9.06 -5.55 8.78
CA PHE A 120 7.91 -4.68 8.56
C PHE A 120 7.26 -4.27 9.89
N ASN A 121 7.03 -2.98 10.05
CA ASN A 121 6.18 -2.40 11.09
C ASN A 121 5.53 -1.12 10.55
N LEU A 122 4.60 -0.51 11.29
CA LEU A 122 3.95 0.75 10.90
C LEU A 122 4.26 1.89 11.88
N ASP A 123 5.28 1.70 12.73
CA ASP A 123 5.67 2.66 13.77
C ASP A 123 6.88 3.51 13.32
N ASP A 124 7.64 3.03 12.32
CA ASP A 124 8.76 3.72 11.66
C ASP A 124 8.58 3.66 10.14
N TYR A 125 8.35 4.81 9.49
CA TYR A 125 8.18 4.93 8.04
C TYR A 125 9.48 5.01 7.23
N ASN A 126 10.61 4.58 7.79
CA ASN A 126 11.88 4.53 7.09
C ASN A 126 11.81 3.67 5.81
N GLU A 127 12.45 4.14 4.74
CA GLU A 127 12.47 3.47 3.44
C GLU A 127 12.96 2.02 3.51
N SER A 128 13.91 1.72 4.40
CA SER A 128 14.46 0.36 4.62
C SER A 128 13.43 -0.68 5.06
N ILE A 129 12.31 -0.24 5.64
CA ILE A 129 11.20 -1.10 6.09
C ILE A 129 10.15 -1.24 4.98
N HIS A 130 9.89 -0.16 4.24
CA HIS A 130 8.70 -0.04 3.41
C HIS A 130 8.93 -0.10 1.91
N LEU A 131 10.16 0.13 1.45
CA LEU A 131 10.56 0.06 0.05
C LEU A 131 11.42 -1.18 -0.21
N THR A 132 11.22 -1.78 -1.37
CA THR A 132 11.79 -3.07 -1.79
C THR A 132 12.65 -2.93 -3.06
N ASN A 133 13.07 -1.70 -3.37
CA ASN A 133 13.93 -1.45 -4.52
C ASN A 133 15.36 -1.88 -4.19
N TYR A 134 16.02 -2.55 -5.14
CA TYR A 134 17.48 -2.68 -5.12
C TYR A 134 18.06 -1.33 -5.54
N SER A 135 18.86 -0.74 -4.65
CA SER A 135 19.68 0.45 -4.93
C SER A 135 21.03 0.04 -5.46
#